data_AF-A0A9P4NFY5-F1
#
_entry.id   AF-A0A9P4NFY5-F1
#
_cell.length_a   1.000
_cell.length_b   1.000
_cell.length_c   1.000
_cell.angle_alpha   90.00
_cell.angle_beta   90.00
_cell.angle_gamma   90.00
#
_symmetry.space_group_name_H-M   'P 1'
#
loop_
_entity.id
_entity.type
_entity.pdbx_description
1 polymer ?
#
loop_
_entity_poly.entity_id
_entity_poly.type
_entity_poly.pdbx_seq_one_letter_code
_entity_poly.pdbx_strand_id
1 'polypeptide(L)'
;MSAKEVPGKKQNTPDTISKDDNSADDPLRGVATKADHAADIKATPQASPKETVLAMPAPSEVADEHKPPHLQAPPYVHHFDTWTLVRSLQTGGFTIDQSTTIMKAVRTILADNMDLARRGLVSKSNVENETYLFKAACSELKTEVQNNRKGEADKERTQRAQLQHEVDILNQRTTQETANLKDELKGMFDDRKMAVRMEQRNMERKIQELNYKITVVLNSDARTEVEGVRWVLTRRAASALAVGVIMVLATLNYSRYMTATQAKERKKFEEEMKQSSNSGFMPPENGSGGSAVVNPGEAPSSNALLASEGVSVS
;
A
#
# COMPACT_ATOMS: atom_id res chain seq x y z
N MET A 1 -61.21 -19.54 4.69
CA MET A 1 -60.12 -18.63 4.28
C MET A 1 -58.93 -19.55 3.98
N SER A 2 -58.73 -20.04 2.74
CA SER A 2 -57.93 -19.42 1.65
C SER A 2 -56.60 -18.88 2.17
N ALA A 3 -55.40 -19.23 1.70
CA ALA A 3 -54.93 -19.80 0.42
C ALA A 3 -53.60 -20.55 0.69
N LYS A 4 -53.35 -21.76 0.16
CA LYS A 4 -52.91 -22.13 -1.20
C LYS A 4 -51.43 -21.80 -1.48
N GLU A 5 -50.59 -22.82 -1.30
CA GLU A 5 -49.21 -22.92 -1.82
C GLU A 5 -49.14 -22.74 -3.33
N VAL A 6 -48.06 -22.11 -3.78
CA VAL A 6 -47.69 -21.94 -5.19
C VAL A 6 -46.26 -22.49 -5.37
N PRO A 7 -46.06 -23.54 -6.17
CA PRO A 7 -44.75 -23.86 -6.72
C PRO A 7 -44.63 -23.30 -8.16
N GLY A 8 -43.55 -22.56 -8.41
CA GLY A 8 -43.23 -22.02 -9.73
C GLY A 8 -42.66 -23.08 -10.67
N LYS A 9 -43.23 -23.17 -11.87
CA LYS A 9 -42.81 -24.01 -13.00
C LYS A 9 -42.55 -23.11 -14.23
N LYS A 10 -41.35 -23.22 -14.82
CA LYS A 10 -41.01 -22.95 -16.25
C LYS A 10 -39.84 -23.90 -16.56
N GLN A 11 -39.96 -25.02 -17.29
CA GLN A 11 -40.13 -25.21 -18.74
C GLN A 11 -39.16 -24.39 -19.62
N ASN A 12 -38.08 -25.00 -20.12
CA ASN A 12 -37.97 -25.44 -21.52
C ASN A 12 -36.66 -26.21 -21.80
N THR A 13 -36.81 -27.27 -22.58
CA THR A 13 -35.85 -28.25 -23.17
C THR A 13 -35.09 -27.64 -24.38
N PRO A 14 -34.20 -28.32 -25.16
CA PRO A 14 -33.93 -29.76 -25.20
C PRO A 14 -32.46 -30.21 -25.52
N ASP A 15 -32.29 -31.53 -25.58
CA ASP A 15 -31.40 -32.34 -26.44
C ASP A 15 -29.87 -32.35 -26.28
N THR A 16 -29.44 -33.45 -25.66
CA THR A 16 -28.13 -34.09 -25.73
C THR A 16 -27.78 -34.46 -27.17
N ILE A 17 -26.70 -33.89 -27.71
CA ILE A 17 -26.10 -34.30 -28.98
C ILE A 17 -24.95 -35.27 -28.73
N SER A 18 -25.08 -36.41 -29.39
CA SER A 18 -24.18 -37.55 -29.48
C SER A 18 -22.79 -37.17 -30.01
N LYS A 19 -21.78 -37.90 -29.53
CA LYS A 19 -20.46 -38.01 -30.13
C LYS A 19 -20.59 -38.77 -31.45
N ASP A 20 -20.18 -38.14 -32.55
CA ASP A 20 -19.81 -38.77 -33.80
C ASP A 20 -18.55 -38.06 -34.33
N ASP A 21 -17.38 -38.66 -34.08
CA ASP A 21 -16.13 -38.30 -34.72
C ASP A 21 -15.87 -39.33 -35.83
N ASN A 22 -16.11 -38.97 -37.10
CA ASN A 22 -15.30 -39.50 -38.20
C ASN A 22 -15.36 -38.69 -39.50
N SER A 23 -14.22 -38.72 -40.19
CA SER A 23 -13.97 -38.49 -41.63
C SER A 23 -13.75 -37.06 -42.12
N ALA A 24 -12.47 -36.71 -42.31
CA ALA A 24 -12.00 -36.14 -43.56
C ALA A 24 -10.54 -36.56 -43.81
N ASP A 25 -10.35 -37.12 -44.99
CA ASP A 25 -9.18 -37.85 -45.48
C ASP A 25 -7.97 -36.98 -45.79
N ASP A 26 -6.78 -37.47 -45.44
CA ASP A 26 -5.47 -36.93 -45.83
C ASP A 26 -4.76 -38.01 -46.68
N PRO A 27 -4.57 -37.83 -48.00
CA PRO A 27 -3.96 -38.86 -48.81
C PRO A 27 -2.46 -38.60 -48.98
N LEU A 28 -1.70 -39.65 -48.68
CA LEU A 28 -0.40 -40.05 -49.26
C LEU A 28 0.76 -40.11 -48.27
N ARG A 29 0.87 -41.26 -47.59
CA ARG A 29 2.18 -41.82 -47.24
C ARG A 29 2.18 -43.34 -47.20
N GLY A 30 2.86 -43.94 -48.19
CA GLY A 30 3.71 -45.12 -47.97
C GLY A 30 3.40 -46.36 -48.80
N VAL A 31 4.17 -46.59 -49.88
CA VAL A 31 4.72 -47.93 -50.21
C VAL A 31 6.15 -47.78 -50.74
N ALA A 32 7.08 -48.18 -49.88
CA ALA A 32 8.23 -49.05 -50.10
C ALA A 32 9.11 -49.02 -51.37
N THR A 33 10.41 -49.12 -51.06
CA THR A 33 11.50 -49.85 -51.74
C THR A 33 12.34 -49.18 -52.84
N LYS A 34 13.62 -49.52 -52.73
CA LYS A 34 14.83 -48.88 -53.24
C LYS A 34 15.49 -49.88 -54.19
N ALA A 35 16.04 -49.36 -55.28
CA ALA A 35 17.12 -49.90 -56.10
C ALA A 35 16.88 -51.20 -56.89
N ASP A 36 16.88 -51.11 -58.23
CA ASP A 36 18.03 -51.41 -59.09
C ASP A 36 17.57 -51.47 -60.55
N HIS A 37 18.27 -50.77 -61.46
CA HIS A 37 18.80 -51.31 -62.73
C HIS A 37 19.39 -50.18 -63.59
N ALA A 38 20.70 -50.32 -63.83
CA ALA A 38 21.49 -49.54 -64.76
C ALA A 38 21.44 -50.17 -66.17
N ALA A 39 21.29 -49.33 -67.20
CA ALA A 39 21.67 -49.51 -68.60
C ALA A 39 21.23 -48.22 -69.32
N ASP A 40 21.90 -47.58 -70.27
CA ASP A 40 23.19 -47.72 -70.95
C ASP A 40 23.28 -46.40 -71.76
N ILE A 41 24.26 -45.53 -71.49
CA ILE A 41 24.43 -44.29 -72.25
C ILE A 41 25.33 -44.63 -73.45
N LYS A 42 24.71 -44.89 -74.60
CA LYS A 42 25.41 -45.01 -75.87
C LYS A 42 25.70 -43.63 -76.44
N ALA A 43 26.95 -43.21 -76.31
CA ALA A 43 27.51 -42.02 -76.95
C ALA A 43 27.39 -42.10 -78.49
N THR A 44 27.00 -40.99 -79.12
CA THR A 44 27.17 -40.74 -80.57
C THR A 44 27.80 -39.36 -80.76
N PRO A 45 28.73 -39.17 -81.72
CA PRO A 45 29.76 -38.12 -81.67
C PRO A 45 29.26 -36.75 -82.14
N GLN A 46 29.88 -35.71 -81.57
CA GLN A 46 29.69 -34.32 -81.96
C GLN A 46 30.05 -34.08 -83.43
N ALA A 47 29.14 -33.45 -84.18
CA ALA A 47 29.44 -32.78 -85.45
C ALA A 47 29.48 -31.26 -85.22
N SER A 48 30.46 -30.60 -85.86
CA SER A 48 30.86 -29.22 -85.63
C SER A 48 29.85 -28.15 -86.08
N PRO A 49 29.82 -26.96 -85.45
CA PRO A 49 28.72 -25.97 -85.55
C PRO A 49 28.61 -25.22 -86.89
N LYS A 50 29.46 -25.54 -87.86
CA LYS A 50 29.65 -24.75 -89.09
C LYS A 50 28.88 -25.31 -90.29
N GLU A 51 28.51 -26.59 -90.25
CA GLU A 51 27.77 -27.25 -91.34
C GLU A 51 26.25 -27.06 -91.21
N THR A 52 25.74 -26.72 -90.03
CA THR A 52 24.32 -26.43 -89.80
C THR A 52 23.87 -25.09 -90.40
N VAL A 53 24.79 -24.15 -90.65
CA VAL A 53 24.45 -22.80 -91.15
C VAL A 53 24.35 -22.75 -92.69
N LEU A 54 24.95 -23.70 -93.41
CA LEU A 54 24.89 -23.74 -94.89
C LEU A 54 23.68 -24.52 -95.46
N ALA A 55 22.84 -25.11 -94.61
CA ALA A 55 21.68 -25.91 -95.03
C ALA A 55 20.32 -25.19 -94.83
N MET A 56 20.28 -23.85 -94.89
CA MET A 56 19.02 -23.11 -94.91
C MET A 56 18.58 -22.86 -96.36
N PRO A 57 17.50 -23.48 -96.86
CA PRO A 57 16.92 -23.12 -98.15
C PRO A 57 16.33 -21.70 -98.10
N ALA A 58 16.45 -20.96 -99.21
CA ALA A 58 15.96 -19.58 -99.34
C ALA A 58 14.44 -19.49 -99.08
N PRO A 59 13.97 -18.66 -98.12
CA PRO A 59 12.57 -18.59 -97.75
C PRO A 59 11.84 -17.62 -98.68
N SER A 60 11.44 -18.09 -99.85
CA SER A 60 10.43 -17.43 -100.67
C SER A 60 9.39 -18.49 -101.02
N GLU A 61 8.14 -18.25 -100.64
CA GLU A 61 6.92 -18.95 -101.09
C GLU A 61 6.34 -20.11 -100.25
N VAL A 62 7.01 -20.63 -99.20
CA VAL A 62 6.41 -21.70 -98.33
C VAL A 62 6.26 -21.34 -96.85
N ALA A 63 6.44 -20.06 -96.48
CA ALA A 63 6.52 -19.61 -95.09
C ALA A 63 5.20 -19.11 -94.47
N ASP A 64 4.06 -19.29 -95.13
CA ASP A 64 2.77 -18.73 -94.66
C ASP A 64 1.98 -19.66 -93.73
N GLU A 65 2.23 -20.97 -93.71
CA GLU A 65 1.40 -21.91 -92.92
C GLU A 65 1.84 -22.14 -91.46
N HIS A 66 3.10 -21.86 -91.08
CA HIS A 66 3.63 -22.26 -89.76
C HIS A 66 4.07 -21.10 -88.85
N LYS A 67 3.73 -19.87 -89.20
CA LYS A 67 4.06 -18.72 -88.36
C LYS A 67 3.13 -18.67 -87.15
N PRO A 68 3.63 -18.56 -85.90
CA PRO A 68 2.75 -18.53 -84.74
C PRO A 68 1.78 -17.35 -84.85
N PRO A 69 0.55 -17.48 -84.34
CA PRO A 69 -0.59 -16.61 -84.67
C PRO A 69 -0.39 -15.12 -84.34
N HIS A 70 0.63 -14.79 -83.53
CA HIS A 70 1.01 -13.42 -83.18
C HIS A 70 2.03 -12.77 -84.15
N LEU A 71 2.51 -13.50 -85.17
CA LEU A 71 3.46 -13.01 -86.19
C LEU A 71 2.89 -13.03 -87.62
N GLN A 72 1.67 -13.51 -87.81
CA GLN A 72 0.96 -13.46 -89.10
C GLN A 72 0.36 -12.07 -89.31
N ALA A 73 0.48 -11.53 -90.52
CA ALA A 73 -0.22 -10.30 -90.86
C ALA A 73 -1.73 -10.54 -90.76
N PRO A 74 -2.50 -9.62 -90.15
CA PRO A 74 -3.94 -9.79 -90.04
C PRO A 74 -4.55 -9.99 -91.43
N PRO A 75 -5.42 -11.00 -91.64
CA PRO A 75 -6.04 -11.26 -92.93
C PRO A 75 -6.76 -10.01 -93.45
N TYR A 76 -6.49 -9.62 -94.71
CA TYR A 76 -7.15 -8.47 -95.32
C TYR A 76 -8.62 -8.81 -95.62
N VAL A 77 -9.53 -8.29 -94.80
CA VAL A 77 -10.97 -8.48 -95.00
C VAL A 77 -11.51 -7.37 -95.90
N HIS A 78 -12.12 -7.75 -97.02
CA HIS A 78 -12.78 -6.81 -97.93
C HIS A 78 -14.19 -6.51 -97.44
N HIS A 79 -14.38 -5.35 -96.81
CA HIS A 79 -15.63 -5.00 -96.14
C HIS A 79 -16.76 -4.54 -97.09
N PHE A 80 -16.47 -4.23 -98.36
CA PHE A 80 -17.46 -3.62 -99.27
C PHE A 80 -17.23 -3.95 -100.75
N ASP A 81 -18.08 -4.78 -101.35
CA ASP A 81 -18.03 -5.10 -102.77
C ASP A 81 -18.56 -3.96 -103.65
N THR A 82 -17.62 -3.30 -104.32
CA THR A 82 -17.89 -2.12 -105.14
C THR A 82 -18.33 -2.47 -106.55
N TRP A 83 -17.97 -3.67 -107.03
CA TRP A 83 -18.25 -4.10 -108.40
C TRP A 83 -19.69 -4.59 -108.52
N THR A 84 -20.12 -5.45 -107.60
CA THR A 84 -21.49 -6.00 -107.60
C THR A 84 -22.54 -4.91 -107.38
N LEU A 85 -22.25 -3.92 -106.53
CA LEU A 85 -23.15 -2.78 -106.30
C LEU A 85 -23.31 -1.90 -107.55
N VAL A 86 -22.21 -1.60 -108.25
CA VAL A 86 -22.28 -0.80 -109.48
C VAL A 86 -23.00 -1.58 -110.59
N ARG A 87 -22.76 -2.89 -110.70
CA ARG A 87 -23.42 -3.77 -111.68
C ARG A 87 -24.93 -3.89 -111.44
N SER A 88 -25.36 -3.98 -110.19
CA SER A 88 -26.79 -4.06 -109.84
C SER A 88 -27.52 -2.74 -110.10
N LEU A 89 -26.90 -1.59 -109.78
CA LEU A 89 -27.46 -0.26 -110.08
C LEU A 89 -27.58 -0.01 -111.59
N GLN A 90 -26.58 -0.43 -112.38
CA GLN A 90 -26.65 -0.34 -113.84
C GLN A 90 -27.80 -1.19 -114.42
N THR A 91 -28.01 -2.39 -113.87
CA THR A 91 -29.11 -3.28 -114.29
C THR A 91 -30.48 -2.71 -113.89
N GLY A 92 -30.53 -1.90 -112.82
CA GLY A 92 -31.70 -1.15 -112.36
C GLY A 92 -31.99 0.14 -113.15
N GLY A 93 -31.26 0.42 -114.23
CA GLY A 93 -31.51 1.57 -115.12
C GLY A 93 -30.75 2.86 -114.76
N PHE A 94 -29.81 2.82 -113.80
CA PHE A 94 -28.95 3.96 -113.49
C PHE A 94 -27.78 4.08 -114.47
N THR A 95 -27.37 5.30 -114.78
CA THR A 95 -26.15 5.54 -115.57
C THR A 95 -24.90 5.12 -114.78
N ILE A 96 -23.81 4.89 -115.50
CA ILE A 96 -22.53 4.47 -114.91
C ILE A 96 -22.02 5.52 -113.91
N ASP A 97 -22.14 6.80 -114.24
CA ASP A 97 -21.68 7.91 -113.38
C ASP A 97 -22.53 8.05 -112.11
N GLN A 98 -23.85 7.90 -112.22
CA GLN A 98 -24.76 7.90 -111.06
C GLN A 98 -24.49 6.70 -110.15
N SER A 99 -24.34 5.50 -110.72
CA SER A 99 -24.04 4.27 -109.98
C SER A 99 -22.69 4.37 -109.25
N THR A 100 -21.68 4.94 -109.90
CA THR A 100 -20.35 5.16 -109.32
C THR A 100 -20.40 6.18 -108.17
N THR A 101 -21.22 7.24 -108.30
CA THR A 101 -21.39 8.26 -107.27
C THR A 101 -22.09 7.70 -106.04
N ILE A 102 -23.16 6.92 -106.23
CA ILE A 102 -23.88 6.24 -105.13
C ILE A 102 -22.95 5.25 -104.43
N MET A 103 -22.18 4.45 -105.17
CA MET A 103 -21.21 3.52 -104.60
C MET A 103 -20.15 4.24 -103.75
N LYS A 104 -19.62 5.38 -104.22
CA LYS A 104 -18.67 6.19 -103.45
C LYS A 104 -19.29 6.71 -102.16
N ALA A 105 -20.53 7.22 -102.21
CA ALA A 105 -21.24 7.71 -101.03
C ALA A 105 -21.46 6.60 -99.98
N VAL A 106 -21.91 5.41 -100.43
CA VAL A 106 -22.11 4.25 -99.56
C VAL A 106 -20.78 3.79 -98.96
N ARG A 107 -19.70 3.74 -99.76
CA ARG A 107 -18.36 3.39 -99.26
C ARG A 107 -17.89 4.34 -98.17
N THR A 108 -18.08 5.65 -98.34
CA THR A 108 -17.67 6.65 -97.36
C THR A 108 -18.45 6.51 -96.05
N ILE A 109 -19.78 6.39 -96.12
CA ILE A 109 -20.62 6.21 -94.93
C ILE A 109 -20.26 4.91 -94.19
N LEU A 110 -19.97 3.83 -94.92
CA LEU A 110 -19.55 2.57 -94.32
C LEU A 110 -18.17 2.69 -93.65
N ALA A 111 -17.22 3.39 -94.29
CA ALA A 111 -15.90 3.65 -93.71
C ALA A 111 -16.01 4.45 -92.40
N ASP A 112 -16.80 5.52 -92.40
CA ASP A 112 -17.01 6.37 -91.21
C ASP A 112 -17.64 5.58 -90.05
N ASN A 113 -18.64 4.74 -90.34
CA ASN A 113 -19.28 3.91 -89.32
C ASN A 113 -18.35 2.80 -88.80
N MET A 114 -17.52 2.20 -89.66
CA MET A 114 -16.53 1.21 -89.24
C MET A 114 -15.44 1.84 -88.37
N ASP A 115 -14.97 3.03 -88.71
CA ASP A 115 -13.98 3.74 -87.89
C ASP A 115 -14.55 4.15 -86.53
N LEU A 116 -15.82 4.58 -86.49
CA LEU A 116 -16.52 4.84 -85.24
C LEU A 116 -16.64 3.56 -84.39
N ALA A 117 -17.03 2.43 -85.00
CA ALA A 117 -17.12 1.15 -84.30
C ALA A 117 -15.76 0.67 -83.78
N ARG A 118 -14.68 0.82 -84.58
CA ARG A 118 -13.32 0.46 -84.17
C ARG A 118 -12.81 1.30 -83.00
N ARG A 119 -13.17 2.60 -82.92
CA ARG A 119 -12.83 3.45 -81.77
C ARG A 119 -13.54 3.03 -80.48
N GLY A 120 -14.73 2.45 -80.58
CA GLY A 120 -15.48 1.93 -79.43
C GLY A 120 -15.09 0.51 -79.01
N LEU A 121 -14.36 -0.23 -79.86
CA LEU A 121 -13.89 -1.56 -79.56
C LEU A 121 -12.61 -1.49 -78.74
N VAL A 122 -12.66 -2.01 -77.52
CA VAL A 122 -11.45 -2.21 -76.71
C VAL A 122 -10.84 -3.56 -77.08
N SER A 123 -9.54 -3.57 -77.34
CA SER A 123 -8.82 -4.82 -77.60
C SER A 123 -8.95 -5.77 -76.42
N LYS A 124 -9.20 -7.06 -76.70
CA LYS A 124 -9.21 -8.12 -75.68
C LYS A 124 -7.94 -8.09 -74.82
N SER A 125 -6.77 -7.84 -75.44
CA SER A 125 -5.49 -7.76 -74.73
C SER A 125 -5.45 -6.60 -73.73
N ASN A 126 -6.07 -5.46 -74.04
CA ASN A 126 -6.10 -4.31 -73.15
C ASN A 126 -6.99 -4.59 -71.93
N VAL A 127 -8.17 -5.20 -72.14
CA VAL A 127 -9.05 -5.60 -71.04
C VAL A 127 -8.37 -6.62 -70.13
N GLU A 128 -7.68 -7.60 -70.70
CA GLU A 128 -6.96 -8.62 -69.93
C GLU A 128 -5.83 -7.99 -69.13
N ASN A 129 -4.99 -7.13 -69.73
CA ASN A 129 -3.91 -6.44 -69.04
C ASN A 129 -4.40 -5.58 -67.86
N GLU A 130 -5.41 -4.74 -68.08
CA GLU A 130 -6.02 -3.93 -67.01
C GLU A 130 -6.63 -4.79 -65.91
N THR A 131 -7.25 -5.91 -66.27
CA THR A 131 -7.78 -6.88 -65.30
C THR A 131 -6.67 -7.51 -64.47
N TYR A 132 -5.52 -7.83 -65.06
CA TYR A 132 -4.37 -8.35 -64.32
C TYR A 132 -3.81 -7.31 -63.36
N LEU A 133 -3.62 -6.07 -63.80
CA LEU A 133 -3.14 -4.98 -62.95
C LEU A 133 -4.09 -4.71 -61.78
N PHE A 134 -5.40 -4.68 -62.05
CA PHE A 134 -6.40 -4.51 -61.01
C PHE A 134 -6.40 -5.66 -60.00
N LYS A 135 -6.30 -6.90 -60.46
CA LYS A 135 -6.20 -8.08 -59.58
C LYS A 135 -4.92 -8.06 -58.74
N ALA A 136 -3.80 -7.64 -59.32
CA ALA A 136 -2.53 -7.49 -58.61
C ALA A 136 -2.66 -6.44 -57.49
N ALA A 137 -3.19 -5.25 -57.81
CA ALA A 137 -3.42 -4.19 -56.82
C ALA A 137 -4.40 -4.62 -55.73
N CYS A 138 -5.47 -5.35 -56.07
CA CYS A 138 -6.40 -5.90 -55.08
C CYS A 138 -5.73 -6.93 -54.17
N SER A 139 -4.84 -7.77 -54.72
CA SER A 139 -4.09 -8.74 -53.94
C SER A 139 -3.11 -8.06 -52.99
N GLU A 140 -2.40 -7.03 -53.46
CA GLU A 140 -1.49 -6.22 -52.66
C GLU A 140 -2.23 -5.52 -51.51
N LEU A 141 -3.32 -4.81 -51.81
CA LEU A 141 -4.16 -4.17 -50.80
C LEU A 141 -4.69 -5.18 -49.77
N LYS A 142 -5.14 -6.35 -50.22
CA LYS A 142 -5.60 -7.41 -49.31
C LYS A 142 -4.49 -7.87 -48.37
N THR A 143 -3.27 -8.06 -48.89
CA THR A 143 -2.12 -8.45 -48.07
C THR A 143 -1.71 -7.35 -47.09
N GLU A 144 -1.73 -6.09 -47.52
CA GLU A 144 -1.42 -4.94 -46.66
C GLU A 144 -2.44 -4.80 -45.53
N VAL A 145 -3.75 -4.86 -45.85
CA VAL A 145 -4.82 -4.82 -44.84
C VAL A 145 -4.70 -6.00 -43.88
N GLN A 146 -4.43 -7.21 -44.39
CA GLN A 146 -4.26 -8.38 -43.52
C GLN A 146 -3.03 -8.25 -42.62
N ASN A 147 -1.92 -7.70 -43.14
CA ASN A 147 -0.72 -7.46 -42.37
C ASN A 147 -0.95 -6.39 -41.30
N ASN A 148 -1.64 -5.30 -41.63
CA ASN A 148 -1.97 -4.26 -40.66
C ASN A 148 -2.87 -4.80 -39.55
N ARG A 149 -3.93 -5.55 -39.89
CA ARG A 149 -4.81 -6.19 -38.90
C ARG A 149 -4.06 -7.17 -37.98
N LYS A 150 -3.10 -7.93 -38.52
CA LYS A 150 -2.24 -8.80 -37.69
C LYS A 150 -1.36 -7.96 -36.76
N GLY A 151 -0.74 -6.90 -37.28
CA GLY A 151 0.07 -5.98 -36.49
C GLY A 151 -0.72 -5.30 -35.36
N GLU A 152 -1.96 -4.88 -35.62
CA GLU A 152 -2.86 -4.33 -34.60
C GLU A 152 -3.26 -5.38 -33.56
N ALA A 153 -3.62 -6.60 -33.99
CA ALA A 153 -3.97 -7.69 -33.07
C ALA A 153 -2.80 -8.09 -32.16
N ASP A 154 -1.58 -8.12 -32.69
CA ASP A 154 -0.39 -8.43 -31.90
C ASP A 154 -0.04 -7.29 -30.94
N LYS A 155 -0.20 -6.02 -31.35
CA LYS A 155 -0.09 -4.87 -30.44
C LYS A 155 -1.12 -4.98 -29.31
N GLU A 156 -2.38 -5.24 -29.61
CA GLU A 156 -3.43 -5.40 -28.59
C GLU A 156 -3.08 -6.54 -27.61
N ARG A 157 -2.59 -7.68 -28.12
CA ARG A 157 -2.14 -8.81 -27.28
C ARG A 157 -1.00 -8.41 -26.35
N THR A 158 0.01 -7.70 -26.85
CA THR A 158 1.14 -7.25 -26.02
C THR A 158 0.71 -6.25 -24.95
N GLN A 159 -0.15 -5.28 -25.31
CA GLN A 159 -0.71 -4.31 -24.36
C GLN A 159 -1.55 -5.00 -23.29
N ARG A 160 -2.38 -5.97 -23.68
CA ARG A 160 -3.17 -6.76 -22.74
C ARG A 160 -2.29 -7.56 -21.78
N ALA A 161 -1.22 -8.18 -22.28
CA ALA A 161 -0.27 -8.91 -21.43
C ALA A 161 0.46 -7.98 -20.45
N GLN A 162 0.85 -6.78 -20.90
CA GLN A 162 1.45 -5.77 -20.04
C GLN A 162 0.47 -5.29 -18.96
N LEU A 163 -0.76 -4.94 -19.34
CA LEU A 163 -1.79 -4.51 -18.38
C LEU A 163 -2.11 -5.60 -17.36
N GLN A 164 -2.16 -6.87 -17.77
CA GLN A 164 -2.36 -7.98 -16.84
C GLN A 164 -1.22 -8.05 -15.80
N HIS A 165 0.02 -7.93 -16.26
CA HIS A 165 1.19 -7.92 -15.38
C HIS A 165 1.18 -6.72 -14.41
N GLU A 166 0.79 -5.53 -14.89
CA GLU A 166 0.65 -4.34 -14.03
C GLU A 166 -0.46 -4.51 -12.98
N VAL A 167 -1.59 -5.12 -13.35
CA VAL A 167 -2.68 -5.45 -12.42
C VAL A 167 -2.20 -6.46 -11.37
N ASP A 168 -1.46 -7.48 -11.77
CA ASP A 168 -0.94 -8.49 -10.85
C ASP A 168 0.05 -7.87 -9.83
N ILE A 169 0.95 -6.99 -10.30
CA ILE A 169 1.85 -6.22 -9.42
C ILE A 169 1.05 -5.35 -8.46
N LEU A 170 0.06 -4.62 -8.96
CA LEU A 170 -0.75 -3.72 -8.12
C LEU A 170 -1.54 -4.50 -7.07
N ASN A 171 -2.07 -5.66 -7.44
CA ASN A 171 -2.77 -6.54 -6.52
C ASN A 171 -1.84 -7.09 -5.43
N GLN A 172 -0.64 -7.54 -5.81
CA GLN A 172 0.37 -7.99 -4.85
C GLN A 172 0.75 -6.85 -3.89
N ARG A 173 1.02 -5.66 -4.43
CA ARG A 173 1.37 -4.48 -3.64
C ARG A 173 0.25 -4.08 -2.69
N THR A 174 -0.99 -4.02 -3.16
CA THR A 174 -2.15 -3.66 -2.34
C THR A 174 -2.37 -4.68 -1.23
N THR A 175 -2.21 -5.97 -1.54
CA THR A 175 -2.31 -7.05 -0.55
C THR A 175 -1.21 -6.92 0.51
N GLN A 176 0.02 -6.63 0.10
CA GLN A 176 1.14 -6.42 1.02
C GLN A 176 0.95 -5.17 1.87
N GLU A 177 0.56 -4.04 1.28
CA GLU A 177 0.28 -2.80 2.01
C GLU A 177 -0.87 -2.99 3.00
N THR A 178 -1.92 -3.71 2.63
CA THR A 178 -3.04 -4.03 3.54
C THR A 178 -2.59 -4.93 4.69
N ALA A 179 -1.75 -5.94 4.42
CA ALA A 179 -1.19 -6.80 5.46
C ALA A 179 -0.29 -6.00 6.42
N ASN A 180 0.61 -5.17 5.87
CA ASN A 180 1.49 -4.29 6.64
C ASN A 180 0.67 -3.32 7.52
N LEU A 181 -0.35 -2.65 6.96
CA LEU A 181 -1.22 -1.75 7.71
C LEU A 181 -1.98 -2.48 8.82
N LYS A 182 -2.41 -3.71 8.57
CA LYS A 182 -3.08 -4.54 9.58
C LYS A 182 -2.12 -4.88 10.73
N ASP A 183 -0.88 -5.24 10.41
CA ASP A 183 0.14 -5.56 11.41
C ASP A 183 0.57 -4.31 12.20
N GLU A 184 0.70 -3.17 11.53
CA GLU A 184 0.96 -1.87 12.17
C GLU A 184 -0.18 -1.46 13.09
N LEU A 185 -1.44 -1.57 12.65
CA LEU A 185 -2.61 -1.29 13.47
C LEU A 185 -2.68 -2.22 14.68
N LYS A 186 -2.37 -3.51 14.47
CA LYS A 186 -2.29 -4.49 15.56
C LYS A 186 -1.19 -4.12 16.55
N GLY A 187 -0.02 -3.72 16.07
CA GLY A 187 1.09 -3.21 16.89
C GLY A 187 0.65 -2.00 17.72
N MET A 188 0.10 -0.97 17.09
CA MET A 188 -0.42 0.22 17.78
C MET A 188 -1.50 -0.12 18.82
N PHE A 189 -2.38 -1.06 18.50
CA PHE A 189 -3.42 -1.50 19.42
C PHE A 189 -2.83 -2.23 20.63
N ASP A 190 -1.90 -3.16 20.40
CA ASP A 190 -1.23 -3.90 21.47
C ASP A 190 -0.37 -2.96 22.34
N ASP A 191 0.31 -1.98 21.75
CA ASP A 191 1.05 -0.92 22.45
C ASP A 191 0.13 -0.08 23.34
N ARG A 192 -0.99 0.41 22.79
CA ARG A 192 -1.98 1.17 23.55
C ARG A 192 -2.57 0.33 24.70
N LYS A 193 -2.85 -0.94 24.44
CA LYS A 193 -3.33 -1.89 25.44
C LYS A 193 -2.30 -2.11 26.55
N MET A 194 -1.01 -2.18 26.23
CA MET A 194 0.07 -2.26 27.22
C MET A 194 0.22 -0.95 27.99
N ALA A 195 0.16 0.20 27.32
CA ALA A 195 0.21 1.51 27.96
C ALA A 195 -0.91 1.66 29.00
N VAL A 196 -2.16 1.33 28.65
CA VAL A 196 -3.30 1.34 29.58
C VAL A 196 -3.07 0.42 30.77
N ARG A 197 -2.54 -0.80 30.57
CA ARG A 197 -2.22 -1.71 31.68
C ARG A 197 -1.08 -1.22 32.56
N MET A 198 -0.10 -0.53 31.98
CA MET A 198 1.00 0.08 32.74
C MET A 198 0.48 1.24 33.57
N GLU A 199 -0.39 2.08 33.00
CA GLU A 199 -1.07 3.17 33.70
C GLU A 199 -1.95 2.64 34.84
N GLN A 200 -2.72 1.58 34.60
CA GLN A 200 -3.53 0.93 35.64
C GLN A 200 -2.65 0.40 36.78
N ARG A 201 -1.53 -0.28 36.46
CA ARG A 201 -0.56 -0.74 37.47
C ARG A 201 0.09 0.42 38.22
N ASN A 202 0.37 1.53 37.55
CA ASN A 202 0.90 2.73 38.19
C ASN A 202 -0.11 3.35 39.14
N MET A 203 -1.39 3.41 38.74
CA MET A 203 -2.48 3.87 39.60
C MET A 203 -2.65 2.96 40.82
N GLU A 204 -2.63 1.65 40.64
CA GLU A 204 -2.68 0.68 41.74
C GLU A 204 -1.51 0.86 42.72
N ARG A 205 -0.29 1.06 42.22
CA ARG A 205 0.87 1.38 43.06
C ARG A 205 0.67 2.65 43.86
N LYS A 206 0.17 3.71 43.24
CA LYS A 206 -0.14 4.97 43.94
C LYS A 206 -1.22 4.77 45.01
N ILE A 207 -2.24 3.95 44.74
CA ILE A 207 -3.27 3.60 45.72
C ILE A 207 -2.65 2.86 46.91
N GLN A 208 -1.76 1.89 46.66
CA GLN A 208 -1.07 1.16 47.72
C GLN A 208 -0.11 2.04 48.52
N GLU A 209 0.63 2.93 47.86
CA GLU A 209 1.48 3.92 48.53
C GLU A 209 0.66 4.86 49.40
N LEU A 210 -0.47 5.37 48.89
CA LEU A 210 -1.40 6.19 49.67
C LEU A 210 -1.99 5.41 50.84
N ASN A 211 -2.39 4.15 50.65
CA ASN A 211 -2.92 3.31 51.71
C ASN A 211 -1.85 3.02 52.79
N TYR A 212 -0.62 2.70 52.37
CA TYR A 212 0.51 2.54 53.28
C TYR A 212 0.79 3.83 54.03
N LYS A 213 0.83 4.97 53.34
CA LYS A 213 1.05 6.28 53.95
C LYS A 213 -0.05 6.61 54.95
N ILE A 214 -1.32 6.43 54.59
CA ILE A 214 -2.44 6.64 55.52
C ILE A 214 -2.29 5.71 56.73
N THR A 215 -2.09 4.41 56.51
CA THR A 215 -2.03 3.42 57.58
C THR A 215 -0.85 3.65 58.49
N VAL A 216 0.35 3.87 57.95
CA VAL A 216 1.55 4.10 58.74
C VAL A 216 1.48 5.47 59.38
N VAL A 217 1.31 6.56 58.64
CA VAL A 217 1.28 7.92 59.22
C VAL A 217 0.17 8.04 60.26
N LEU A 218 -1.08 7.62 60.01
CA LEU A 218 -2.12 7.72 61.04
C LEU A 218 -1.88 6.77 62.22
N ASN A 219 -1.43 5.53 62.01
CA ASN A 219 -1.30 4.58 63.11
C ASN A 219 -0.01 4.83 63.92
N SER A 220 1.12 5.03 63.25
CA SER A 220 2.39 5.34 63.91
C SER A 220 2.38 6.73 64.52
N ASP A 221 1.97 7.78 63.80
CA ASP A 221 2.06 9.13 64.36
C ASP A 221 1.05 9.30 65.48
N ALA A 222 -0.18 8.79 65.35
CA ALA A 222 -1.13 8.85 66.47
C ALA A 222 -0.67 8.01 67.66
N ARG A 223 -0.05 6.83 67.46
CA ARG A 223 0.50 6.05 68.58
C ARG A 223 1.71 6.72 69.21
N THR A 224 2.63 7.27 68.42
CA THR A 224 3.82 7.97 68.91
C THR A 224 3.46 9.28 69.62
N GLU A 225 2.49 10.03 69.13
CA GLU A 225 1.96 11.21 69.83
C GLU A 225 1.32 10.81 71.17
N VAL A 226 0.50 9.75 71.20
CA VAL A 226 -0.13 9.27 72.43
C VAL A 226 0.92 8.75 73.43
N GLU A 227 1.90 7.97 72.98
CA GLU A 227 2.99 7.48 73.83
C GLU A 227 3.89 8.62 74.31
N GLY A 228 4.16 9.62 73.45
CA GLY A 228 4.89 10.83 73.81
C GLY A 228 4.17 11.63 74.89
N VAL A 229 2.86 11.84 74.76
CA VAL A 229 2.03 12.50 75.79
C VAL A 229 2.05 11.70 77.09
N ARG A 230 1.88 10.37 77.03
CA ARG A 230 1.97 9.51 78.22
C ARG A 230 3.32 9.64 78.91
N TRP A 231 4.41 9.71 78.14
CA TRP A 231 5.76 9.81 78.69
C TRP A 231 6.07 11.18 79.30
N VAL A 232 5.58 12.26 78.70
CA VAL A 232 5.67 13.60 79.28
C VAL A 232 4.84 13.70 80.55
N LEU A 233 3.63 13.13 80.58
CA LEU A 233 2.75 13.15 81.73
C LEU A 233 3.35 12.41 82.93
N THR A 234 3.87 11.20 82.73
CA THR A 234 4.51 10.43 83.81
C THR A 234 5.78 11.12 84.32
N ARG A 235 6.60 11.68 83.43
CA ARG A 235 7.81 12.43 83.82
C ARG A 235 7.47 13.70 84.61
N ARG A 236 6.47 14.47 84.17
CA ARG A 236 6.01 15.67 84.89
C ARG A 236 5.41 15.32 86.25
N ALA A 237 4.57 14.27 86.33
CA ALA A 237 4.00 13.81 87.58
C ALA A 237 5.07 13.33 88.57
N ALA A 238 6.05 12.53 88.12
CA ALA A 238 7.17 12.09 88.94
C ALA A 238 8.02 13.26 89.44
N SER A 239 8.30 14.26 88.56
CA SER A 239 9.04 15.46 88.94
C SER A 239 8.28 16.29 89.98
N ALA A 240 6.96 16.45 89.82
CA ALA A 240 6.11 17.15 90.78
C ALA A 240 6.09 16.44 92.15
N LEU A 241 6.01 15.10 92.17
CA LEU A 241 6.09 14.32 93.40
C LEU A 241 7.47 14.46 94.07
N ALA A 242 8.56 14.38 93.30
CA ALA A 242 9.91 14.57 93.83
C ALA A 242 10.09 15.96 94.45
N VAL A 243 9.62 17.02 93.78
CA VAL A 243 9.63 18.38 94.33
C VAL A 243 8.78 18.47 95.59
N GLY A 244 7.60 17.85 95.62
CA GLY A 244 6.76 17.77 96.82
C GLY A 244 7.48 17.10 98.01
N VAL A 245 8.14 15.97 97.77
CA VAL A 245 8.93 15.26 98.80
C VAL A 245 10.10 16.11 99.28
N ILE A 246 10.85 16.75 98.38
CA ILE A 246 11.97 17.63 98.73
C ILE A 246 11.46 18.84 99.53
N MET A 247 10.32 19.43 99.16
CA MET A 247 9.75 20.59 99.87
C MET A 247 9.32 20.21 101.29
N VAL A 248 8.70 19.03 101.46
CA VAL A 248 8.36 18.48 102.79
C VAL A 248 9.63 18.21 103.61
N LEU A 249 10.65 17.58 103.03
CA LEU A 249 11.93 17.34 103.71
C LEU A 249 12.68 18.63 104.04
N ALA A 250 12.64 19.65 103.18
CA ALA A 250 13.23 20.96 103.43
C ALA A 250 12.50 21.67 104.57
N THR A 251 11.17 21.61 104.61
CA THR A 251 10.36 22.16 105.71
C THR A 251 10.65 21.44 107.03
N LEU A 252 10.81 20.11 107.00
CA LEU A 252 11.18 19.32 108.17
C LEU A 252 12.63 19.58 108.62
N ASN A 253 13.58 19.69 107.70
CA ASN A 253 14.97 20.03 108.04
C ASN A 253 15.11 21.47 108.51
N TYR A 254 14.34 22.41 107.96
CA TYR A 254 14.30 23.79 108.45
C TYR A 254 13.75 23.85 109.88
N SER A 255 12.67 23.13 110.18
CA SER A 255 12.15 23.02 111.55
C SER A 255 13.10 22.28 112.50
N ARG A 256 13.83 21.25 112.03
CA ARG A 256 14.89 20.57 112.81
C ARG A 256 16.10 21.45 113.05
N TYR A 257 16.52 22.23 112.04
CA TYR A 257 17.60 23.19 112.16
C TYR A 257 17.25 24.30 113.16
N MET A 258 16.02 24.83 113.08
CA MET A 258 15.53 25.87 113.99
C MET A 258 15.34 25.37 115.44
N THR A 259 14.94 24.10 115.64
CA THR A 259 14.87 23.50 116.98
C THR A 259 16.26 23.14 117.53
N ALA A 260 17.23 22.82 116.67
CA ALA A 260 18.62 22.55 117.08
C ALA A 260 19.39 23.83 117.44
N THR A 261 19.12 24.97 116.80
CA THR A 261 19.66 26.28 117.25
C THR A 261 19.11 26.63 118.63
N GLN A 262 17.82 26.41 118.91
CA GLN A 262 17.24 26.56 120.25
C GLN A 262 17.83 25.58 121.29
N ALA A 263 18.21 24.36 120.88
CA ALA A 263 18.85 23.39 121.78
C ALA A 263 20.34 23.72 122.06
N LYS A 264 21.05 24.31 121.09
CA LYS A 264 22.42 24.81 121.29
C LYS A 264 22.46 26.02 122.22
N GLU A 265 21.45 26.88 122.19
CA GLU A 265 21.26 27.95 123.18
C GLU A 265 21.04 27.38 124.59
N ARG A 266 20.27 26.29 124.73
CA ARG A 266 20.04 25.62 126.03
C ARG A 266 21.29 24.93 126.63
N LYS A 267 22.18 24.37 125.80
CA LYS A 267 23.41 23.73 126.28
C LYS A 267 24.49 24.72 126.73
N LYS A 268 24.54 25.91 126.10
CA LYS A 268 25.40 27.02 126.58
C LYS A 268 24.98 27.48 127.98
N PHE A 269 23.68 27.51 128.26
CA PHE A 269 23.12 27.79 129.59
C PHE A 269 23.46 26.73 130.65
N GLU A 270 23.65 25.47 130.26
CA GLU A 270 23.94 24.34 131.16
C GLU A 270 25.43 24.24 131.53
N GLU A 271 26.33 24.68 130.65
CA GLU A 271 27.77 24.81 130.93
C GLU A 271 28.09 25.97 131.88
N GLU A 272 27.33 27.08 131.80
CA GLU A 272 27.42 28.21 132.74
C GLU A 272 26.98 27.84 134.17
N MET A 273 26.09 26.86 134.34
CA MET A 273 25.59 26.43 135.66
C MET A 273 26.56 25.54 136.47
N LYS A 274 27.64 25.00 135.89
CA LYS A 274 28.60 24.15 136.61
C LYS A 274 29.79 24.90 137.23
N GLN A 275 29.93 26.20 136.96
CA GLN A 275 31.08 27.02 137.39
C GLN A 275 30.73 28.05 138.49
N SER A 276 29.72 27.79 139.34
CA SER A 276 29.39 28.66 140.47
C SER A 276 28.97 27.87 141.72
N SER A 277 29.96 27.27 142.39
CA SER A 277 29.82 26.74 143.76
C SER A 277 30.88 27.35 144.69
N ASN A 278 30.78 28.66 145.00
CA ASN A 278 31.24 29.18 146.30
C ASN A 278 30.70 30.60 146.61
N SER A 279 29.90 30.69 147.68
CA SER A 279 29.42 31.85 148.49
C SER A 279 28.89 33.12 147.78
N GLY A 280 27.68 33.64 147.99
CA GLY A 280 26.55 33.31 148.88
C GLY A 280 25.77 34.59 149.27
N PHE A 281 24.57 34.83 148.73
CA PHE A 281 23.55 35.79 149.23
C PHE A 281 22.17 35.50 148.56
N MET A 282 21.07 35.61 149.32
CA MET A 282 19.72 35.04 149.05
C MET A 282 18.62 36.13 148.82
N PRO A 283 17.42 35.75 148.28
CA PRO A 283 16.67 36.51 147.25
C PRO A 283 15.16 36.72 147.64
N PRO A 284 14.13 36.61 146.75
CA PRO A 284 13.78 37.31 145.48
C PRO A 284 12.32 37.86 145.40
N GLU A 285 12.00 38.63 144.33
CA GLU A 285 10.94 38.39 143.29
C GLU A 285 10.77 39.70 142.45
N ASN A 286 11.10 39.90 141.14
CA ASN A 286 11.01 39.20 139.83
C ASN A 286 9.91 39.87 138.95
N GLY A 287 10.03 40.39 137.71
CA GLY A 287 11.06 40.61 136.67
C GLY A 287 10.30 40.87 135.32
N SER A 288 10.20 42.08 134.76
CA SER A 288 11.05 42.77 133.74
C SER A 288 11.53 41.85 132.59
N GLY A 289 11.33 42.07 131.29
CA GLY A 289 11.06 43.26 130.48
C GLY A 289 11.93 43.17 129.20
N GLY A 290 11.47 43.63 128.03
CA GLY A 290 12.35 43.68 126.83
C GLY A 290 11.68 43.95 125.48
N SER A 291 11.57 45.23 125.11
CA SER A 291 11.56 45.75 123.72
C SER A 291 13.02 45.71 123.16
N ALA A 292 13.42 46.01 121.93
CA ALA A 292 12.88 46.77 120.79
C ALA A 292 13.84 46.51 119.58
N VAL A 293 13.39 46.36 118.31
CA VAL A 293 13.28 47.40 117.24
C VAL A 293 14.57 47.63 116.40
N VAL A 294 14.39 47.74 115.07
CA VAL A 294 14.95 48.76 114.10
C VAL A 294 15.59 48.17 112.80
N ASN A 295 14.85 48.28 111.66
CA ASN A 295 15.16 48.84 110.29
C ASN A 295 16.54 48.65 109.57
N PRO A 296 16.73 49.10 108.30
CA PRO A 296 15.88 49.15 107.06
C PRO A 296 16.64 48.73 105.74
N GLY A 297 15.96 48.78 104.58
CA GLY A 297 16.45 49.50 103.37
C GLY A 297 17.29 48.84 102.24
N GLU A 298 16.64 48.67 101.08
CA GLU A 298 17.06 49.05 99.68
C GLU A 298 18.05 48.22 98.80
N ALA A 299 17.80 48.32 97.47
CA ALA A 299 18.22 47.52 96.29
C ALA A 299 19.62 47.94 95.71
N PRO A 300 20.10 47.63 94.45
CA PRO A 300 19.47 46.96 93.28
C PRO A 300 20.38 46.06 92.36
N SER A 301 19.73 45.52 91.31
CA SER A 301 20.20 45.40 89.90
C SER A 301 20.99 44.19 89.36
N SER A 302 20.47 43.70 88.22
CA SER A 302 21.14 43.44 86.93
C SER A 302 21.42 41.99 86.45
N ASN A 303 20.77 41.69 85.30
CA ASN A 303 21.24 40.96 84.11
C ASN A 303 21.41 39.41 84.15
N ALA A 304 21.13 38.63 83.10
CA ALA A 304 20.53 38.83 81.78
C ALA A 304 20.41 37.46 81.04
N LEU A 305 19.55 37.41 79.99
CA LEU A 305 19.60 36.56 78.77
C LEU A 305 19.24 35.04 78.91
N LEU A 306 18.50 34.36 78.03
CA LEU A 306 18.08 34.64 76.64
C LEU A 306 16.84 33.82 76.23
N ALA A 307 16.13 34.34 75.24
CA ALA A 307 15.00 33.75 74.50
C ALA A 307 15.43 33.23 73.10
N SER A 308 14.43 32.77 72.33
CA SER A 308 14.42 32.44 70.88
C SER A 308 14.75 30.97 70.54
N GLU A 309 14.10 30.29 69.59
CA GLU A 309 13.48 30.73 68.33
C GLU A 309 12.39 29.73 67.87
N GLY A 310 11.40 30.22 67.14
CA GLY A 310 10.62 29.45 66.18
C GLY A 310 10.92 29.96 64.77
N VAL A 311 10.92 29.08 63.77
CA VAL A 311 10.91 29.45 62.35
C VAL A 311 10.04 28.45 61.58
N SER A 312 9.28 29.01 60.65
CA SER A 312 8.35 28.37 59.72
C SER A 312 8.79 28.60 58.27
N VAL A 313 8.50 27.61 57.41
CA VAL A 313 8.36 27.65 55.94
C VAL A 313 9.64 27.81 55.10
N SER A 314 9.95 26.75 54.31
CA SER A 314 9.91 26.80 52.85
C SER A 314 9.66 25.42 52.26
#